data_AF-A0A1G6AK29-F1
#
_entry.id   AF-A0A1G6AK29-F1
#
_cell.length_a   1.000
_cell.length_b   1.000
_cell.length_c   1.000
_cell.angle_alpha   90.00
_cell.angle_beta   90.00
_cell.angle_gamma   90.00
#
_symmetry.space_group_name_H-M   'P 1'
#
loop_
_entity.id
_entity.type
_entity.pdbx_description
1 polymer ?
#
loop_
_entity_poly.entity_id
_entity_poly.type
_entity_poly.pdbx_seq_one_letter_code
_entity_poly.pdbx_strand_id
1 'polypeptide(L)'
;MLVTFLLALAVIAAVMLMLFSAVALVQDKRLFSTAPKDVQAAVQPKPERFKGQHLIGWKLIFLSLLMIICAAVIAVWDGVKNGFTFWQFFARFLIILYCYKAFDMVCFDWLLLTKSHFFQHYYPETEGCESYRKFGFNLRSQLIKLAVFPIVSAAAAGICMLIK
;
A
#
# COMPACT_ATOMS: atom_id res chain seq x y z
N MET A 1 -8.02 21.05 -2.86
CA MET A 1 -7.47 20.06 -3.81
C MET A 1 -5.99 19.78 -3.58
N LEU A 2 -5.13 20.78 -3.33
CA LEU A 2 -3.70 20.54 -3.04
C LEU A 2 -3.48 19.61 -1.83
N VAL A 3 -4.24 19.81 -0.74
CA VAL A 3 -4.20 18.92 0.44
C VAL A 3 -4.55 17.47 0.06
N THR A 4 -5.50 17.23 -0.85
CA THR A 4 -5.83 15.89 -1.33
C THR A 4 -4.64 15.18 -1.96
N PHE A 5 -3.89 15.87 -2.82
CA PHE A 5 -2.69 15.31 -3.45
C PHE A 5 -1.57 15.08 -2.44
N LEU A 6 -1.37 15.99 -1.48
CA LEU A 6 -0.41 15.78 -0.40
C LEU A 6 -0.76 14.55 0.44
N LEU A 7 -2.05 14.34 0.75
CA LEU A 7 -2.50 13.16 1.49
C LEU A 7 -2.34 11.88 0.67
N ALA A 8 -2.60 11.93 -0.64
CA ALA A 8 -2.34 10.80 -1.54
C ALA A 8 -0.84 10.43 -1.55
N LEU A 9 0.04 11.43 -1.64
CA LEU A 9 1.49 11.23 -1.55
C LEU A 9 1.91 10.68 -0.18
N ALA A 10 1.31 11.16 0.91
CA ALA A 10 1.57 10.64 2.25
C ALA A 10 1.17 9.17 2.39
N VAL A 11 0.02 8.77 1.83
CA VAL A 11 -0.42 7.37 1.77
C VAL A 11 0.57 6.53 0.96
N ILE A 12 0.98 7.00 -0.22
CA ILE A 12 1.98 6.32 -1.05
C ILE A 12 3.29 6.12 -0.28
N ALA A 13 3.83 7.18 0.33
CA ALA A 13 5.05 7.12 1.12
C ALA A 13 4.93 6.14 2.30
N ALA A 14 3.77 6.13 2.98
CA ALA A 14 3.50 5.20 4.05
C ALA A 14 3.49 3.74 3.55
N VAL A 15 2.83 3.45 2.42
CA VAL A 15 2.84 2.08 1.87
C VAL A 15 4.22 1.66 1.39
N MET A 16 5.01 2.56 0.79
CA MET A 16 6.40 2.27 0.45
C MET A 16 7.23 1.94 1.69
N LEU A 17 7.10 2.74 2.75
CA LEU A 17 7.79 2.50 4.02
C LEU A 17 7.37 1.15 4.62
N MET A 18 6.08 0.82 4.58
CA MET A 18 5.53 -0.45 5.04
C MET A 18 6.13 -1.63 4.26
N LEU A 19 6.16 -1.55 2.92
CA LEU A 19 6.72 -2.58 2.04
C LEU A 19 8.21 -2.77 2.31
N PHE A 20 8.97 -1.68 2.37
CA PHE A 20 10.40 -1.73 2.69
C PHE A 20 10.64 -2.37 4.05
N SER A 21 9.88 -1.97 5.07
CA SER A 21 10.02 -2.51 6.43
C SER A 21 9.72 -4.01 6.47
N ALA A 22 8.66 -4.45 5.78
CA ALA A 22 8.30 -5.86 5.68
C ALA A 22 9.40 -6.69 4.98
N VAL A 23 9.87 -6.24 3.82
CA VAL A 23 10.77 -7.02 2.93
C VAL A 23 12.23 -6.94 3.37
N ALA A 24 12.70 -5.77 3.82
CA ALA A 24 14.10 -5.54 4.15
C ALA A 24 14.45 -5.81 5.61
N LEU A 25 13.52 -5.57 6.54
CA LEU A 25 13.80 -5.61 7.98
C LEU A 25 13.10 -6.76 8.69
N VAL A 26 11.78 -6.87 8.58
CA VAL A 26 11.03 -7.92 9.29
C VAL A 26 11.37 -9.30 8.72
N GLN A 27 11.46 -9.42 7.40
CA GLN A 27 11.85 -10.66 6.72
C GLN A 27 11.11 -11.94 7.15
N ASP A 28 9.85 -11.80 7.60
CA ASP A 28 9.04 -12.90 8.08
C ASP A 28 8.23 -13.51 6.93
N LYS A 29 8.29 -14.83 6.80
CA LYS A 29 7.53 -15.62 5.83
C LYS A 29 6.01 -15.37 5.92
N ARG A 30 5.50 -15.01 7.09
CA ARG A 30 4.06 -14.68 7.30
C ARG A 30 3.60 -13.48 6.46
N LEU A 31 4.49 -12.53 6.19
CA LEU A 31 4.19 -11.35 5.36
C LEU A 31 4.11 -11.70 3.86
N PHE A 32 4.62 -12.86 3.46
CA PHE A 32 4.51 -13.39 2.10
C PHE A 32 3.23 -14.20 1.86
N SER A 33 2.32 -14.30 2.83
CA SER A 33 1.05 -15.00 2.69
C SER A 33 0.19 -14.53 1.50
N THR A 34 0.37 -13.28 1.07
CA THR A 34 -0.33 -12.70 -0.10
C THR A 34 0.43 -12.88 -1.42
N ALA A 35 1.69 -13.32 -1.37
CA ALA A 35 2.50 -13.57 -2.55
C ALA A 35 2.06 -14.85 -3.30
N PRO A 36 2.47 -15.06 -4.56
CA PRO A 36 2.19 -16.29 -5.29
C PRO A 36 2.79 -17.55 -4.63
N LYS A 37 2.18 -18.70 -4.88
CA LYS A 37 2.55 -19.97 -4.22
C LYS A 37 3.99 -20.40 -4.51
N ASP A 38 4.51 -20.13 -5.70
CA ASP A 38 5.91 -20.40 -6.07
C ASP A 38 6.89 -19.53 -5.27
N VAL A 39 6.59 -18.24 -5.08
CA VAL A 39 7.40 -17.35 -4.23
C VAL A 39 7.30 -17.77 -2.76
N GLN A 40 6.10 -18.11 -2.27
CA GLN A 40 5.92 -18.59 -0.88
C GLN A 40 6.68 -19.89 -0.59
N ALA A 41 6.73 -20.79 -1.57
CA ALA A 41 7.47 -22.04 -1.46
C ALA A 41 8.98 -21.80 -1.44
N ALA A 42 9.47 -20.84 -2.25
CA ALA A 42 10.88 -20.51 -2.34
C ALA A 42 11.42 -19.71 -1.14
N VAL A 43 10.61 -18.84 -0.52
CA VAL A 43 11.06 -18.01 0.62
C VAL A 43 11.45 -18.88 1.82
N GLN A 44 12.69 -18.69 2.27
CA GLN A 44 13.24 -19.32 3.46
C GLN A 44 13.25 -18.37 4.66
N PRO A 45 13.06 -18.86 5.89
CA PRO A 45 13.23 -18.04 7.08
C PRO A 45 14.68 -17.57 7.20
N LYS A 46 14.88 -16.28 7.48
CA LYS A 46 16.22 -15.68 7.60
C LYS A 46 16.50 -15.27 9.04
N PRO A 47 17.74 -15.47 9.54
CA PRO A 47 18.14 -14.91 10.83
C PRO A 47 18.26 -13.38 10.74
N GLU A 48 18.19 -12.71 11.89
CA GLU A 48 18.45 -11.28 11.99
C GLU A 48 19.86 -10.94 11.46
N ARG A 49 19.98 -9.96 10.56
CA ARG A 49 21.29 -9.50 10.06
C ARG A 49 22.01 -8.66 11.11
N PHE A 50 21.26 -7.98 11.96
CA PHE A 50 21.77 -7.22 13.10
C PHE A 50 20.77 -7.23 14.26
N LYS A 51 21.28 -7.09 15.49
CA LYS A 51 20.46 -7.14 16.71
C LYS A 51 19.33 -6.11 16.66
N GLY A 52 18.09 -6.57 16.75
CA GLY A 52 16.91 -5.69 16.80
C GLY A 52 16.39 -5.23 15.44
N GLN A 53 16.88 -5.82 14.34
CA GLN A 53 16.37 -5.58 12.98
C GLN A 53 14.85 -5.79 12.90
N HIS A 54 14.34 -6.91 13.42
CA HIS A 54 12.92 -7.20 13.38
C HIS A 54 12.12 -6.18 14.20
N LEU A 55 12.63 -5.79 15.37
CA LEU A 55 12.00 -4.77 16.23
C LEU A 55 11.87 -3.43 15.50
N ILE A 56 12.92 -2.98 14.80
CA ILE A 56 12.88 -1.75 14.00
C ILE A 56 11.89 -1.91 12.85
N GLY A 57 11.90 -3.05 12.15
CA GLY A 57 10.96 -3.35 11.09
C GLY A 57 9.50 -3.25 11.54
N TRP A 58 9.15 -3.87 12.67
CA TRP A 58 7.81 -3.81 13.25
C TRP A 58 7.42 -2.39 13.68
N LYS A 59 8.34 -1.62 14.29
CA LYS A 59 8.10 -0.22 14.64
C LYS A 59 7.80 0.64 13.40
N LEU A 60 8.51 0.40 12.30
CA LEU A 60 8.27 1.13 11.05
C LEU A 60 6.96 0.72 10.37
N ILE A 61 6.58 -0.56 10.42
CA ILE A 61 5.24 -1.00 9.97
C ILE A 61 4.16 -0.27 10.81
N PHE A 62 4.30 -0.26 12.14
CA PHE A 62 3.35 0.46 12.99
C PHE A 62 3.28 1.96 12.66
N LEU A 63 4.43 2.61 12.46
CA LEU A 63 4.52 4.00 12.04
C LEU A 63 3.82 4.24 10.70
N SER A 64 4.02 3.35 9.71
CA SER A 64 3.38 3.46 8.40
C SER A 64 1.85 3.35 8.48
N LEU A 65 1.33 2.45 9.33
CA LEU A 65 -0.11 2.34 9.57
C LEU A 65 -0.65 3.61 10.23
N LEU A 66 0.08 4.17 11.19
CA LEU A 66 -0.27 5.42 11.84
C LEU A 66 -0.32 6.57 10.82
N MET A 67 0.64 6.65 9.89
CA MET A 67 0.63 7.67 8.82
C MET A 67 -0.62 7.56 7.93
N ILE A 68 -1.05 6.35 7.57
CA ILE A 68 -2.26 6.13 6.77
C ILE A 68 -3.50 6.60 7.54
N ILE A 69 -3.60 6.25 8.82
CA ILE A 69 -4.71 6.66 9.69
C ILE A 69 -4.72 8.19 9.84
N CYS A 70 -3.56 8.80 10.11
CA CYS A 70 -3.43 10.25 10.21
C CYS A 70 -3.85 10.93 8.89
N ALA A 71 -3.46 10.40 7.74
CA ALA A 71 -3.86 10.95 6.45
C ALA A 71 -5.39 10.90 6.26
N ALA A 72 -6.04 9.82 6.69
CA ALA A 72 -7.49 9.70 6.65
C ALA A 72 -8.17 10.70 7.61
N VAL A 73 -7.69 10.82 8.85
CA VAL A 73 -8.23 11.78 9.84
C VAL A 73 -8.08 13.22 9.33
N ILE A 74 -6.93 13.58 8.78
CA ILE A 74 -6.70 14.91 8.20
C ILE A 74 -7.61 15.13 6.99
N ALA A 75 -7.85 14.10 6.16
CA ALA A 75 -8.77 14.21 5.03
C ALA A 75 -10.19 14.58 5.47
N VAL A 76 -10.68 13.94 6.54
CA VAL A 76 -12.00 14.20 7.11
C VAL A 76 -12.04 15.58 7.76
N TRP A 77 -11.10 15.86 8.68
CA TRP A 77 -11.03 17.13 9.40
C TRP A 77 -10.97 18.33 8.46
N ASP A 78 -10.07 18.29 7.48
CA ASP A 78 -9.91 19.35 6.49
C ASP A 78 -11.18 19.52 5.65
N GLY A 79 -11.86 18.43 5.30
CA GLY A 79 -13.14 18.52 4.58
C GLY A 79 -14.25 19.16 5.43
N VAL A 80 -14.38 18.77 6.71
CA VAL A 80 -15.38 19.34 7.62
C VAL A 80 -15.12 20.82 7.85
N LYS A 81 -13.87 21.18 8.16
CA LYS A 81 -13.45 22.57 8.38
C LYS A 81 -13.72 23.48 7.18
N ASN A 82 -13.52 22.97 5.96
CA ASN A 82 -13.77 23.72 4.73
C ASN A 82 -15.21 23.55 4.20
N GLY A 83 -16.12 22.96 4.98
CA GLY A 83 -17.53 22.87 4.64
C GLY A 83 -17.84 21.98 3.43
N PHE A 84 -17.04 20.93 3.19
CA PHE A 84 -17.16 20.08 1.99
C PHE A 84 -18.57 19.51 1.82
N THR A 85 -19.03 19.42 0.58
CA THR A 85 -20.25 18.68 0.21
C THR A 85 -19.94 17.19 0.05
N PHE A 86 -21.00 16.37 -0.03
CA PHE A 86 -20.86 14.93 -0.27
C PHE A 86 -19.96 14.63 -1.47
N TRP A 87 -20.19 15.32 -2.60
CA TRP A 87 -19.43 15.11 -3.83
C TRP A 87 -17.96 15.52 -3.70
N GLN A 88 -17.65 16.52 -2.88
CA GLN A 88 -16.27 16.94 -2.61
C GLN A 88 -15.53 15.92 -1.74
N PHE A 89 -16.19 15.35 -0.72
CA PHE A 89 -15.63 14.23 0.04
C PHE A 89 -15.44 12.99 -0.84
N PHE A 90 -16.46 12.65 -1.63
CA PHE A 90 -16.43 11.52 -2.54
C PHE A 90 -15.25 11.63 -3.52
N ALA A 91 -15.12 12.77 -4.21
CA ALA A 91 -14.02 13.02 -5.13
C ALA A 91 -12.66 12.97 -4.41
N ARG A 92 -12.56 13.51 -3.19
CA ARG A 92 -11.32 13.48 -2.39
C ARG A 92 -10.86 12.05 -2.12
N PHE A 93 -11.74 11.20 -1.58
CA PHE A 93 -11.39 9.81 -1.27
C PHE A 93 -11.11 9.00 -2.54
N LEU A 94 -11.88 9.24 -3.60
CA LEU A 94 -11.67 8.57 -4.87
C LEU A 94 -10.30 8.91 -5.48
N ILE A 95 -9.92 10.19 -5.46
CA ILE A 95 -8.59 10.64 -5.93
C ILE A 95 -7.49 9.99 -5.12
N ILE A 96 -7.57 10.00 -3.78
CA ILE A 96 -6.55 9.40 -2.92
C ILE A 96 -6.38 7.91 -3.23
N LEU A 97 -7.49 7.16 -3.29
CA LEU A 97 -7.46 5.72 -3.56
C LEU A 97 -6.97 5.39 -4.97
N TYR A 98 -7.40 6.13 -6.00
CA TYR A 98 -6.94 5.92 -7.37
C TYR A 98 -5.49 6.33 -7.58
N CYS A 99 -5.03 7.44 -7.00
CA CYS A 99 -3.62 7.82 -7.05
C CYS A 99 -2.73 6.76 -6.39
N TYR A 100 -3.10 6.31 -5.19
CA TYR A 100 -2.42 5.20 -4.52
C TYR A 100 -2.41 3.94 -5.39
N LYS A 101 -3.56 3.57 -5.97
CA LYS A 101 -3.65 2.34 -6.75
C LYS A 101 -2.87 2.41 -8.06
N ALA A 102 -2.89 3.55 -8.74
CA ALA A 102 -2.08 3.78 -9.92
C ALA A 102 -0.59 3.65 -9.59
N PHE A 103 -0.16 4.22 -8.46
CA PHE A 103 1.20 4.06 -7.96
C PHE A 103 1.53 2.59 -7.64
N ASP A 104 0.67 1.88 -6.93
CA ASP A 104 0.83 0.45 -6.59
C ASP A 104 1.02 -0.40 -7.86
N MET A 105 0.23 -0.16 -8.91
CA MET A 105 0.35 -0.87 -10.19
C MET A 105 1.67 -0.54 -10.92
N VAL A 106 2.05 0.73 -11.00
CA VAL A 106 3.23 1.14 -11.78
C VAL A 106 4.51 0.85 -11.01
N CYS A 107 4.54 1.23 -9.73
CA CYS A 107 5.73 1.10 -8.89
C CYS A 107 5.88 -0.33 -8.41
N PHE A 108 4.89 -0.92 -7.72
CA PHE A 108 5.08 -2.25 -7.14
C PHE A 108 4.91 -3.38 -8.14
N ASP A 109 3.77 -3.42 -8.86
CA ASP A 109 3.48 -4.51 -9.78
C ASP A 109 4.42 -4.53 -10.98
N TRP A 110 4.69 -3.37 -11.59
CA TRP A 110 5.54 -3.28 -12.78
C TRP A 110 7.01 -3.06 -12.44
N LEU A 111 7.38 -1.93 -11.82
CA LEU A 111 8.79 -1.59 -11.63
C LEU A 111 9.48 -2.50 -10.61
N LEU A 112 8.86 -2.70 -9.46
CA LEU A 112 9.50 -3.33 -8.31
C LEU A 112 9.60 -4.86 -8.52
N LEU A 113 8.51 -5.49 -8.98
CA LEU A 113 8.49 -6.94 -9.23
C LEU A 113 9.13 -7.39 -10.55
N THR A 114 9.04 -6.62 -11.63
CA THR A 114 9.52 -7.07 -12.95
C THR A 114 10.88 -6.51 -13.37
N LYS A 115 11.30 -5.33 -12.86
CA LYS A 115 12.51 -4.63 -13.33
C LYS A 115 13.58 -4.43 -12.27
N SER A 116 13.21 -4.13 -11.02
CA SER A 116 14.15 -3.62 -10.03
C SER A 116 15.00 -4.68 -9.32
N HIS A 117 14.63 -5.95 -9.44
CA HIS A 117 15.21 -7.05 -8.65
C HIS A 117 15.18 -6.84 -7.12
N PHE A 118 14.32 -5.95 -6.61
CA PHE A 118 14.29 -5.56 -5.19
C PHE A 118 14.03 -6.76 -4.27
N PHE A 119 13.06 -7.61 -4.60
CA PHE A 119 12.79 -8.81 -3.80
C PHE A 119 13.95 -9.81 -3.88
N GLN A 120 14.55 -9.98 -5.05
CA GLN A 120 15.68 -10.89 -5.27
C GLN A 120 16.93 -10.44 -4.50
N HIS A 121 17.11 -9.13 -4.29
CA HIS A 121 18.19 -8.61 -3.44
C HIS A 121 18.06 -9.07 -1.98
N TYR A 122 16.84 -9.09 -1.43
CA TYR A 122 16.60 -9.54 -0.05
C TYR A 122 16.36 -11.05 0.05
N TYR A 123 15.85 -11.68 -1.01
CA TYR A 123 15.46 -13.09 -1.15
C TYR A 123 16.00 -13.67 -2.47
N PRO A 124 17.34 -13.86 -2.59
CA PRO A 124 17.95 -14.43 -3.79
C PRO A 124 17.41 -15.82 -4.12
N GLU A 125 16.94 -16.58 -3.12
CA GLU A 125 16.31 -17.88 -3.32
C GLU A 125 14.99 -17.83 -4.13
N THR A 126 14.39 -16.66 -4.28
CA THR A 126 13.20 -16.46 -5.12
C THR A 126 13.55 -16.11 -6.56
N GLU A 127 14.84 -15.98 -6.90
CA GLU A 127 15.29 -15.70 -8.25
C GLU A 127 14.91 -16.86 -9.20
N GLY A 128 14.26 -16.52 -10.31
CA GLY A 128 13.77 -17.52 -11.27
C GLY A 128 12.32 -17.98 -11.06
N CYS A 129 11.63 -17.57 -9.99
CA CYS A 129 10.19 -17.82 -9.85
C CYS A 129 9.42 -17.25 -11.06
N GLU A 130 8.58 -18.08 -11.70
CA GLU A 130 7.80 -17.67 -12.88
C GLU A 130 6.85 -16.52 -12.58
N SER A 131 6.37 -16.45 -11.34
CA SER A 131 5.47 -15.38 -10.91
C SER A 131 6.05 -13.99 -11.10
N TYR A 132 7.35 -13.77 -10.93
CA TYR A 132 7.96 -12.45 -11.20
C TYR A 132 7.88 -12.04 -12.67
N ARG A 133 7.81 -13.01 -13.60
CA ARG A 133 7.68 -12.76 -15.05
C ARG A 133 6.22 -12.60 -15.49
N LYS A 134 5.29 -13.24 -14.78
CA LYS A 134 3.84 -13.20 -15.05
C LYS A 134 3.10 -12.14 -14.22
N PHE A 135 3.76 -11.47 -13.27
CA PHE A 135 3.11 -10.53 -12.33
C PHE A 135 2.60 -9.24 -12.99
N GLY A 136 2.95 -8.98 -14.24
CA GLY A 136 2.38 -7.89 -15.02
C GLY A 136 0.88 -8.15 -15.26
N PHE A 137 0.05 -7.52 -14.43
CA PHE A 137 -1.41 -7.40 -14.58
C PHE A 137 -2.24 -8.66 -14.28
N ASN A 138 -2.52 -8.90 -12.99
CA ASN A 138 -3.77 -9.59 -12.62
C ASN A 138 -4.97 -8.66 -12.86
N LEU A 139 -5.27 -8.41 -14.14
CA LEU A 139 -6.26 -7.44 -14.63
C LEU A 139 -7.62 -7.63 -13.94
N ARG A 140 -8.01 -8.87 -13.67
CA ARG A 140 -9.28 -9.22 -13.01
C ARG A 140 -9.33 -8.74 -11.56
N SER A 141 -8.28 -8.98 -10.78
CA SER A 141 -8.21 -8.48 -9.40
C SER A 141 -8.11 -6.95 -9.35
N GLN A 142 -7.40 -6.36 -10.31
CA GLN A 142 -7.27 -4.92 -10.44
C GLN A 142 -8.60 -4.24 -10.81
N LEU A 143 -9.39 -4.81 -11.72
CA LEU A 143 -10.72 -4.33 -12.09
C LEU A 143 -11.72 -4.40 -10.92
N ILE A 144 -11.70 -5.48 -10.14
CA ILE A 144 -12.56 -5.60 -8.94
C ILE A 144 -12.21 -4.51 -7.93
N LYS A 145 -10.92 -4.29 -7.66
CA LYS A 145 -10.47 -3.23 -6.75
C LYS A 145 -10.88 -1.85 -7.25
N LEU A 146 -10.76 -1.60 -8.55
CA LEU A 146 -11.18 -0.35 -9.19
C LEU A 146 -12.70 -0.12 -9.06
N ALA A 147 -13.51 -1.17 -9.15
CA ALA A 147 -14.97 -1.08 -8.97
C ALA A 147 -15.39 -0.88 -7.51
N VAL A 148 -14.63 -1.42 -6.54
CA VAL A 148 -14.92 -1.27 -5.11
C VAL A 148 -14.60 0.13 -4.58
N PHE A 149 -13.58 0.80 -5.11
CA PHE A 149 -13.16 2.12 -4.60
C PHE A 149 -14.22 3.22 -4.69
N PRO A 150 -15.04 3.33 -5.76
CA PRO A 150 -16.20 4.21 -5.76
C PRO A 150 -17.18 3.90 -4.62
N ILE A 151 -17.49 2.63 -4.36
CA ILE A 151 -18.43 2.23 -3.31
C ILE A 151 -17.90 2.63 -1.93
N VAL A 152 -16.63 2.32 -1.66
CA VAL A 152 -15.97 2.68 -0.38
C VAL A 152 -15.87 4.20 -0.23
N SER A 153 -15.55 4.93 -1.29
CA SER A 153 -15.47 6.40 -1.28
C SER A 153 -16.84 7.03 -1.03
N ALA A 154 -17.90 6.48 -1.61
CA ALA A 154 -19.27 6.95 -1.38
C ALA A 154 -19.73 6.69 0.06
N ALA A 155 -19.44 5.50 0.60
CA ALA A 155 -19.73 5.19 2.00
C ALA A 155 -18.97 6.11 2.95
N ALA A 156 -17.66 6.31 2.73
CA ALA A 156 -16.83 7.22 3.54
C ALA A 156 -17.32 8.67 3.45
N ALA A 157 -17.68 9.14 2.27
CA ALA A 157 -18.27 10.47 2.08
C ALA A 157 -19.62 10.61 2.81
N GLY A 158 -20.46 9.58 2.75
CA GLY A 158 -21.73 9.53 3.50
C GLY A 158 -21.51 9.63 5.01
N ILE A 159 -20.54 8.89 5.55
CA ILE A 159 -20.16 8.97 6.96
C ILE A 159 -19.65 10.39 7.29
N CYS A 160 -18.84 11.00 6.44
CA CYS A 160 -18.34 12.36 6.65
C CYS A 160 -19.47 13.39 6.67
N MET A 161 -20.55 13.18 5.92
CA MET A 161 -21.73 14.05 5.95
C MET A 161 -22.50 13.97 7.27
N LEU A 162 -22.38 12.89 8.03
CA LEU A 162 -22.97 12.76 9.37
C LEU A 162 -22.14 13.46 10.45
N ILE A 163 -20.84 13.66 10.20
CA ILE A 163 -19.87 14.26 11.12
C ILE A 163 -19.80 15.79 10.94
N LYS A 164 -20.13 16.27 9.74
CA LYS A 164 -20.19 17.69 9.38
C LYS A 164 -21.32 18.40 10.11
#